data_AF-E4W668-F1
#
_entry.id   AF-E4W668-F1
#
_cell.length_a   1.000
_cell.length_b   1.000
_cell.length_c   1.000
_cell.angle_alpha   90.00
_cell.angle_beta   90.00
_cell.angle_gamma   90.00
#
_symmetry.space_group_name_H-M   'P 1'
#
loop_
_entity.id
_entity.type
_entity.pdbx_description
1 polymer ?
#
loop_
_entity_poly.entity_id
_entity_poly.type
_entity_poly.pdbx_seq_one_letter_code
_entity_poly.pdbx_strand_id
1 'polypeptide(L)'
;MIVIRLGYLDVVVFSLIFSLSFCFLCCVVDSLLGFWVFLELCGLSIIPSLFFNVNAMSYSFYNSILCYVIMSGLSSVLLVSGLLITSLYYFVYFGFVVKFGLFPFVFWVYRVFSIGNWMFIYLLSVIMKFPVLFFCFLYEISNLKVVYIDCFFTIFLCCFLMWFFSFSWEYIWCHISLTSVATLVVACFCSSIEVCFFIYFYYFIWASLSIIYFVIVSSSSDLKGYLFWVFCFLLLVTPVSFPLFYKLSVSLGILYSSVYLLLVWIIYSFSEQLFLYKLASEYFYVNVFNNWV
;
A
#
# COMPACT_ATOMS: atom_id res chain seq x y z
N MET A 1 -28.76 -17.05 -5.40
CA MET A 1 -28.00 -15.89 -4.89
C MET A 1 -26.98 -16.27 -3.80
N ILE A 2 -27.26 -17.22 -2.89
CA ILE A 2 -26.31 -17.69 -1.86
C ILE A 2 -25.21 -18.62 -2.43
N VAL A 3 -25.54 -19.56 -3.32
CA VAL A 3 -24.55 -20.47 -3.95
C VAL A 3 -23.54 -19.71 -4.83
N ILE A 4 -24.00 -18.66 -5.51
CA ILE A 4 -23.15 -17.78 -6.31
C ILE A 4 -22.16 -17.01 -5.39
N ARG A 5 -22.60 -16.56 -4.21
CA ARG A 5 -21.71 -15.95 -3.21
C ARG A 5 -20.67 -16.93 -2.65
N LEU A 6 -21.01 -18.22 -2.49
CA LEU A 6 -20.08 -19.25 -2.03
C LEU A 6 -18.97 -19.54 -3.04
N GLY A 7 -19.30 -19.68 -4.33
CA GLY A 7 -18.27 -19.87 -5.37
C GLY A 7 -17.30 -18.69 -5.49
N TYR A 8 -17.75 -17.47 -5.21
CA TYR A 8 -16.85 -16.30 -5.15
C TYR A 8 -16.00 -16.25 -3.88
N LEU A 9 -16.49 -16.80 -2.75
CA LEU A 9 -15.67 -16.97 -1.56
C LEU A 9 -14.50 -17.93 -1.84
N ASP A 10 -14.72 -19.00 -2.61
CA ASP A 10 -13.64 -19.93 -2.98
C ASP A 10 -12.52 -19.22 -3.75
N VAL A 11 -12.85 -18.29 -4.64
CA VAL A 11 -11.87 -17.48 -5.38
C VAL A 11 -11.09 -16.55 -4.46
N VAL A 12 -11.75 -15.93 -3.48
CA VAL A 12 -11.09 -15.07 -2.50
C VAL A 12 -10.20 -15.89 -1.58
N VAL A 13 -10.67 -17.02 -1.07
CA VAL A 13 -9.91 -17.93 -0.22
C VAL A 13 -8.69 -18.46 -0.98
N PHE A 14 -8.86 -18.84 -2.25
CA PHE A 14 -7.75 -19.18 -3.14
C PHE A 14 -6.73 -18.04 -3.20
N SER A 15 -7.15 -16.82 -3.55
CA SER A 15 -6.22 -15.69 -3.68
C SER A 15 -5.49 -15.37 -2.37
N LEU A 16 -6.15 -15.50 -1.21
CA LEU A 16 -5.56 -15.27 0.10
C LEU A 16 -4.52 -16.33 0.45
N ILE A 17 -4.87 -17.61 0.33
CA ILE A 17 -3.96 -18.72 0.69
C ILE A 17 -2.73 -18.68 -0.21
N PHE A 18 -2.93 -18.54 -1.53
CA PHE A 18 -1.82 -18.55 -2.48
C PHE A 18 -0.91 -17.32 -2.30
N SER A 19 -1.46 -16.11 -2.16
CA SER A 19 -0.63 -14.92 -1.93
C SER A 19 0.17 -14.99 -0.63
N LEU A 20 -0.43 -15.43 0.49
CA LEU A 20 0.27 -15.62 1.75
C LEU A 20 1.38 -16.68 1.64
N SER A 21 1.08 -17.80 0.99
CA SER A 21 2.06 -18.88 0.80
C SER A 21 3.23 -18.45 -0.10
N PHE A 22 2.96 -17.73 -1.20
CA PHE A 22 4.01 -17.26 -2.11
C PHE A 22 4.83 -16.14 -1.46
N CYS A 23 4.22 -15.24 -0.70
CA CYS A 23 4.95 -14.25 0.10
C CYS A 23 5.85 -14.93 1.13
N PHE A 24 5.38 -15.97 1.81
CA PHE A 24 6.23 -16.74 2.74
C PHE A 24 7.37 -17.44 2.01
N LEU A 25 7.11 -18.03 0.84
CA LEU A 25 8.14 -18.66 0.02
C LEU A 25 9.20 -17.67 -0.47
N CYS A 26 8.89 -16.38 -0.66
CA CYS A 26 9.90 -15.36 -0.92
C CYS A 26 10.98 -15.28 0.19
N CYS A 27 10.66 -15.60 1.45
CA CYS A 27 11.65 -15.65 2.53
C CYS A 27 12.57 -16.88 2.48
N VAL A 28 12.01 -18.01 2.06
CA VAL A 28 12.64 -19.33 2.21
C VAL A 28 13.63 -19.60 1.08
N VAL A 29 13.54 -18.84 0.00
CA VAL A 29 14.24 -19.15 -1.24
C VAL A 29 15.59 -18.47 -1.31
N ASP A 30 16.63 -19.29 -1.42
CA ASP A 30 18.02 -18.83 -1.43
C ASP A 30 18.48 -18.23 -2.78
N SER A 31 17.70 -18.40 -3.85
CA SER A 31 18.06 -17.92 -5.18
C SER A 31 17.30 -16.65 -5.58
N LEU A 32 18.01 -15.66 -6.14
CA LEU A 32 17.43 -14.41 -6.63
C LEU A 32 16.35 -14.65 -7.72
N LEU A 33 16.59 -15.63 -8.60
CA LEU A 33 15.61 -16.04 -9.62
C LEU A 33 14.37 -16.67 -8.98
N GLY A 34 14.54 -17.50 -7.96
CA GLY A 34 13.42 -18.08 -7.24
C GLY A 34 12.61 -17.01 -6.49
N PHE A 35 13.28 -16.05 -5.84
CA PHE A 35 12.63 -14.89 -5.24
C PHE A 35 11.76 -14.15 -6.26
N TRP A 36 12.29 -13.87 -7.45
CA TRP A 36 11.54 -13.25 -8.54
C TRP A 36 10.32 -14.07 -8.96
N VAL A 37 10.47 -15.39 -9.16
CA VAL A 37 9.35 -16.28 -9.54
C VAL A 37 8.22 -16.23 -8.51
N PHE A 38 8.53 -16.34 -7.21
CA PHE A 38 7.50 -16.28 -6.17
C PHE A 38 6.85 -14.91 -6.07
N LEU A 39 7.60 -13.83 -6.33
CA LEU A 39 7.04 -12.49 -6.40
C LEU A 39 6.00 -12.39 -7.54
N GLU A 40 6.28 -12.95 -8.72
CA GLU A 40 5.31 -12.97 -9.83
C GLU A 40 4.10 -13.86 -9.56
N LEU A 41 4.32 -15.06 -9.01
CA LEU A 41 3.23 -15.95 -8.63
C LEU A 41 2.33 -15.29 -7.58
N CYS A 42 2.91 -14.54 -6.64
CA CYS A 42 2.14 -13.74 -5.70
C CYS A 42 1.31 -12.68 -6.43
N GLY A 43 1.89 -11.88 -7.32
CA GLY A 43 1.14 -10.88 -8.10
C GLY A 43 -0.01 -11.48 -8.93
N LEU A 44 0.23 -12.61 -9.59
CA LEU A 44 -0.80 -13.31 -10.37
C LEU A 44 -1.92 -13.89 -9.49
N SER A 45 -1.59 -14.38 -8.29
CA SER A 45 -2.57 -14.95 -7.36
C SER A 45 -3.59 -13.93 -6.81
N ILE A 46 -3.30 -12.63 -6.94
CA ILE A 46 -4.16 -11.56 -6.46
C ILE A 46 -5.26 -11.22 -7.48
N ILE A 47 -5.01 -11.40 -8.78
CA ILE A 47 -5.93 -11.04 -9.87
C ILE A 47 -7.33 -11.67 -9.67
N PRO A 48 -7.48 -12.96 -9.29
CA PRO A 48 -8.79 -13.56 -9.08
C PRO A 48 -9.66 -12.82 -8.05
N SER A 49 -9.07 -12.19 -7.02
CA SER A 49 -9.80 -11.45 -5.99
C SER A 49 -10.56 -10.22 -6.53
N LEU A 50 -10.16 -9.67 -7.68
CA LEU A 50 -10.87 -8.58 -8.35
C LEU A 50 -12.27 -9.01 -8.81
N PHE A 51 -12.44 -10.28 -9.19
CA PHE A 51 -13.70 -10.80 -9.70
C PHE A 51 -14.72 -11.13 -8.60
N PHE A 52 -14.41 -10.91 -7.32
CA PHE A 52 -15.34 -11.16 -6.22
C PHE A 52 -16.64 -10.34 -6.30
N ASN A 53 -16.61 -9.17 -6.95
CA ASN A 53 -17.77 -8.28 -7.05
C ASN A 53 -18.18 -8.04 -8.51
N VAL A 54 -18.78 -9.07 -9.12
CA VAL A 54 -19.19 -9.10 -10.54
C VAL A 54 -20.31 -8.08 -10.86
N ASN A 55 -20.96 -7.50 -9.86
CA ASN A 55 -22.03 -6.53 -10.09
C ASN A 55 -21.54 -5.20 -10.69
N ALA A 56 -20.23 -4.92 -10.69
CA ALA A 56 -19.62 -3.70 -11.20
C ALA A 56 -18.70 -3.94 -12.42
N MET A 57 -18.95 -4.99 -13.22
CA MET A 57 -18.19 -5.31 -14.45
C MET A 57 -18.44 -4.26 -15.54
N SER A 58 -17.79 -3.12 -15.38
CA SER A 58 -17.82 -1.99 -16.28
C SER A 58 -16.54 -1.93 -17.11
N TYR A 59 -16.53 -1.11 -18.16
CA TYR A 59 -15.33 -0.89 -18.98
C TYR A 59 -14.12 -0.46 -18.13
N SER A 60 -14.35 0.32 -17.05
CA SER A 60 -13.29 0.75 -16.14
C SER A 60 -12.65 -0.41 -15.37
N PHE A 61 -13.41 -1.45 -15.03
CA PHE A 61 -12.88 -2.64 -14.33
C PHE A 61 -11.89 -3.44 -15.18
N TYR A 62 -12.21 -3.74 -16.44
CA TYR A 62 -11.24 -4.41 -17.32
C TYR A 62 -9.99 -3.56 -17.55
N ASN A 63 -10.19 -2.25 -17.61
CA ASN A 63 -9.13 -1.29 -17.78
C ASN A 63 -8.19 -1.22 -16.55
N SER A 64 -8.71 -1.36 -15.33
CA SER A 64 -7.89 -1.44 -14.12
C SER A 64 -7.12 -2.76 -14.03
N ILE A 65 -7.73 -3.90 -14.38
CA ILE A 65 -7.03 -5.18 -14.48
C ILE A 65 -5.89 -5.11 -15.49
N LEU A 66 -6.17 -4.58 -16.69
CA LEU A 66 -5.17 -4.45 -17.74
C LEU A 66 -4.01 -3.55 -17.29
N CYS A 67 -4.30 -2.44 -16.61
CA CYS A 67 -3.26 -1.60 -16.02
C CYS A 67 -2.43 -2.35 -14.97
N TYR A 68 -3.04 -3.13 -14.09
CA TYR A 68 -2.32 -3.95 -13.12
C TYR A 68 -1.40 -4.97 -13.79
N VAL A 69 -1.90 -5.70 -14.79
CA VAL A 69 -1.14 -6.73 -15.53
C VAL A 69 0.02 -6.11 -16.31
N ILE A 70 -0.20 -4.98 -16.99
CA ILE A 70 0.88 -4.31 -17.73
C ILE A 70 1.96 -3.79 -16.77
N MET A 71 1.58 -3.14 -15.67
CA MET A 71 2.57 -2.57 -14.74
C MET A 71 3.33 -3.67 -13.97
N SER A 72 2.65 -4.74 -13.56
CA SER A 72 3.32 -5.91 -12.97
C SER A 72 4.26 -6.60 -13.97
N GLY A 73 3.85 -6.77 -15.24
CA GLY A 73 4.70 -7.28 -16.31
C GLY A 73 5.91 -6.39 -16.61
N LEU A 74 5.74 -5.07 -16.64
CA LEU A 74 6.87 -4.14 -16.80
C LEU A 74 7.86 -4.25 -15.63
N SER A 75 7.35 -4.33 -14.39
CA SER A 75 8.20 -4.52 -13.22
C SER A 75 9.00 -5.83 -13.28
N SER A 76 8.40 -6.91 -13.79
CA SER A 76 9.03 -8.22 -13.87
C SER A 76 10.17 -8.25 -14.87
N VAL A 77 9.97 -7.65 -16.06
CA VAL A 77 11.00 -7.54 -17.09
C VAL A 77 12.19 -6.70 -16.60
N LEU A 78 11.93 -5.60 -15.90
CA LEU A 78 12.98 -4.77 -15.28
C LEU A 78 13.76 -5.54 -14.21
N LEU A 79 13.07 -6.29 -13.33
CA LEU A 79 13.72 -7.13 -12.33
C LEU A 79 14.62 -8.20 -12.97
N VAL A 80 14.11 -8.97 -13.93
CA VAL A 80 14.87 -10.05 -14.59
C VAL A 80 16.07 -9.50 -15.37
N SER A 81 15.88 -8.41 -16.13
CA SER A 81 16.98 -7.80 -16.87
C SER A 81 18.07 -7.26 -15.94
N GLY A 82 17.71 -6.66 -14.81
CA GLY A 82 18.66 -6.21 -13.79
C GLY A 82 19.39 -7.35 -13.07
N LEU A 83 18.73 -8.50 -12.87
CA LEU A 83 19.34 -9.69 -12.26
C LEU A 83 20.30 -10.44 -13.21
N LEU A 84 19.99 -10.49 -14.51
CA LEU A 84 20.81 -11.20 -15.49
C LEU A 84 22.04 -10.40 -15.96
N ILE A 85 21.94 -9.07 -16.02
CA ILE A 85 22.98 -8.19 -16.56
C ILE A 85 23.50 -7.30 -15.44
N THR A 86 24.73 -7.57 -14.96
CA THR A 86 25.34 -6.88 -13.83
C THR A 86 25.47 -5.36 -14.02
N SER A 87 25.66 -4.88 -15.25
CA SER A 87 25.73 -3.45 -15.56
C SER A 87 24.38 -2.71 -15.44
N LEU A 88 23.27 -3.44 -15.37
CA LEU A 88 21.90 -2.89 -15.34
C LEU A 88 21.24 -3.05 -13.96
N TYR A 89 22.01 -3.19 -12.88
CA TYR A 89 21.46 -3.44 -11.55
C TYR A 89 20.51 -2.33 -11.05
N TYR A 90 20.62 -1.09 -11.56
CA TYR A 90 19.61 -0.04 -11.32
C TYR A 90 18.19 -0.43 -11.76
N PHE A 91 18.04 -1.34 -12.72
CA PHE A 91 16.73 -1.86 -13.14
C PHE A 91 16.08 -2.74 -12.07
N VAL A 92 16.85 -3.35 -11.16
CA VAL A 92 16.28 -4.03 -10.00
C VAL A 92 15.51 -3.03 -9.14
N TYR A 93 16.13 -1.89 -8.84
CA TYR A 93 15.48 -0.78 -8.13
C TYR A 93 14.23 -0.28 -8.85
N PHE A 94 14.33 0.06 -10.14
CA PHE A 94 13.18 0.54 -10.91
C PHE A 94 12.07 -0.51 -11.02
N GLY A 95 12.41 -1.79 -11.09
CA GLY A 95 11.44 -2.89 -11.03
C GLY A 95 10.60 -2.83 -9.75
N PHE A 96 11.24 -2.68 -8.59
CA PHE A 96 10.52 -2.52 -7.31
C PHE A 96 9.75 -1.19 -7.21
N VAL A 97 10.30 -0.07 -7.70
CA VAL A 97 9.59 1.21 -7.76
C VAL A 97 8.30 1.09 -8.56
N VAL A 98 8.34 0.44 -9.73
CA VAL A 98 7.15 0.17 -10.55
C VAL A 98 6.18 -0.74 -9.79
N LYS A 99 6.68 -1.83 -9.19
CA LYS A 99 5.85 -2.86 -8.54
C LYS A 99 5.11 -2.36 -7.30
N PHE A 100 5.72 -1.47 -6.53
CA PHE A 100 5.09 -0.84 -5.36
C PHE A 100 4.42 0.49 -5.67
N GLY A 101 4.53 0.98 -6.90
CA GLY A 101 3.93 2.24 -7.33
C GLY A 101 4.55 3.46 -6.65
N LEU A 102 5.87 3.44 -6.41
CA LEU A 102 6.60 4.62 -5.99
C LEU A 102 6.79 5.59 -7.17
N PHE A 103 7.14 6.82 -6.87
CA PHE A 103 7.29 7.90 -7.86
C PHE A 103 8.37 7.49 -8.86
N PRO A 104 8.14 7.67 -10.19
CA PRO A 104 7.02 8.36 -10.83
C PRO A 104 5.77 7.51 -11.12
N PHE A 105 5.79 6.21 -10.82
CA PHE A 105 4.75 5.24 -11.17
C PHE A 105 3.61 5.17 -10.15
N VAL A 106 3.24 6.28 -9.54
CA VAL A 106 2.20 6.30 -8.49
C VAL A 106 0.78 6.12 -9.06
N PHE A 107 0.52 6.66 -10.25
CA PHE A 107 -0.85 6.78 -10.78
C PHE A 107 -1.54 5.46 -11.14
N TRP A 108 -0.78 4.39 -11.42
CA TRP A 108 -1.41 3.11 -11.72
C TRP A 108 -2.06 2.53 -10.47
N VAL A 109 -1.46 2.71 -9.28
CA VAL A 109 -2.03 2.25 -8.01
C VAL A 109 -3.39 2.92 -7.76
N TYR A 110 -3.48 4.23 -7.99
CA TYR A 110 -4.75 4.96 -7.87
C TYR A 110 -5.86 4.41 -8.77
N ARG A 111 -5.53 4.09 -10.04
CA ARG A 111 -6.50 3.54 -10.99
C ARG A 111 -6.97 2.14 -10.60
N VAL A 112 -6.10 1.34 -10.01
CA VAL A 112 -6.46 -0.01 -9.56
C VAL A 112 -7.24 0.04 -8.26
N PHE A 113 -6.89 0.95 -7.33
CA PHE A 113 -7.59 1.08 -6.03
C PHE A 113 -9.00 1.63 -6.18
N SER A 114 -9.24 2.57 -7.09
CA SER A 114 -10.55 3.23 -7.24
C SER A 114 -11.67 2.29 -7.68
N ILE A 115 -11.34 1.18 -8.33
CA ILE A 115 -12.31 0.19 -8.84
C ILE A 115 -12.15 -1.16 -8.11
N GLY A 116 -11.07 -1.33 -7.35
CA GLY A 116 -10.73 -2.57 -6.67
C GLY A 116 -11.64 -2.86 -5.49
N ASN A 117 -11.94 -4.15 -5.26
CA ASN A 117 -12.62 -4.58 -4.04
C ASN A 117 -11.68 -4.46 -2.83
N TRP A 118 -12.24 -4.26 -1.64
CA TRP A 118 -11.47 -4.20 -0.38
C TRP A 118 -10.56 -5.42 -0.15
N MET A 119 -10.97 -6.62 -0.58
CA MET A 119 -10.10 -7.81 -0.51
C MET A 119 -8.88 -7.69 -1.42
N PHE A 120 -9.06 -7.21 -2.66
CA PHE A 120 -7.95 -6.95 -3.56
C PHE A 120 -7.04 -5.86 -3.00
N ILE A 121 -7.63 -4.77 -2.49
CA ILE A 121 -6.91 -3.69 -1.84
C ILE A 121 -6.10 -4.21 -0.65
N TYR A 122 -6.65 -5.13 0.16
CA TYR A 122 -5.92 -5.78 1.26
C TYR A 122 -4.71 -6.56 0.76
N LEU A 123 -4.90 -7.44 -0.23
CA LEU A 123 -3.82 -8.25 -0.79
C LEU A 123 -2.68 -7.39 -1.34
N LEU A 124 -3.01 -6.32 -2.07
CA LEU A 124 -2.01 -5.43 -2.67
C LEU A 124 -1.38 -4.49 -1.62
N SER A 125 -2.17 -3.90 -0.72
CA SER A 125 -1.67 -2.91 0.24
C SER A 125 -1.03 -3.51 1.50
N VAL A 126 -1.25 -4.78 1.82
CA VAL A 126 -0.73 -5.39 3.05
C VAL A 126 0.19 -6.56 2.76
N ILE A 127 -0.28 -7.56 2.01
CA ILE A 127 0.47 -8.80 1.77
C ILE A 127 1.62 -8.56 0.80
N MET A 128 1.37 -7.87 -0.32
CA MET A 128 2.43 -7.54 -1.29
C MET A 128 3.50 -6.59 -0.75
N LYS A 129 3.34 -5.98 0.42
CA LYS A 129 4.40 -5.17 1.05
C LYS A 129 5.46 -6.00 1.76
N PHE A 130 5.17 -7.26 2.05
CA PHE A 130 6.10 -8.11 2.77
C PHE A 130 7.44 -8.32 2.01
N PRO A 131 7.46 -8.56 0.68
CA PRO A 131 8.70 -8.62 -0.09
C PRO A 131 9.59 -7.37 -0.03
N VAL A 132 9.04 -6.20 0.35
CA VAL A 132 9.83 -4.96 0.50
C VAL A 132 10.93 -5.13 1.55
N LEU A 133 10.71 -5.95 2.59
CA LEU A 133 11.70 -6.17 3.66
C LEU A 133 13.01 -6.79 3.13
N PHE A 134 12.95 -7.51 2.02
CA PHE A 134 14.13 -8.10 1.37
C PHE A 134 14.84 -7.14 0.42
N PHE A 135 14.24 -5.98 0.15
CA PHE A 135 14.76 -5.04 -0.83
C PHE A 135 16.18 -4.56 -0.52
N CYS A 136 16.50 -4.35 0.76
CA CYS A 136 17.81 -3.88 1.14
C CYS A 136 18.91 -4.92 0.95
N PHE A 137 18.59 -6.21 1.05
CA PHE A 137 19.52 -7.28 0.69
C PHE A 137 19.69 -7.42 -0.82
N LEU A 138 18.65 -7.08 -1.59
CA LEU A 138 18.65 -7.18 -3.04
C LEU A 138 19.24 -5.97 -3.75
N TYR A 139 19.43 -4.86 -3.04
CA TYR A 139 19.91 -3.60 -3.59
C TYR A 139 21.13 -3.09 -2.81
N GLU A 140 22.25 -3.80 -2.92
CA GLU A 140 23.52 -3.50 -2.24
C GLU A 140 24.34 -2.39 -2.93
N ILE A 141 23.69 -1.39 -3.57
CA ILE A 141 24.40 -0.30 -4.24
C ILE A 141 24.62 0.88 -3.28
N SER A 142 25.82 1.45 -3.33
CA SER A 142 26.27 2.65 -2.62
C SER A 142 25.42 3.92 -2.80
N ASN A 143 24.52 3.97 -3.79
CA ASN A 143 23.77 5.17 -4.18
C ASN A 143 22.38 5.23 -3.55
N LEU A 144 22.36 5.29 -2.21
CA LEU A 144 21.13 5.49 -1.40
C LEU A 144 20.38 6.79 -1.71
N LYS A 145 21.06 7.77 -2.34
CA LYS A 145 20.47 9.07 -2.69
C LYS A 145 19.24 8.94 -3.61
N VAL A 146 19.26 8.02 -4.56
CA VAL A 146 18.12 7.83 -5.49
C VAL A 146 16.88 7.38 -4.72
N VAL A 147 17.04 6.40 -3.82
CA VAL A 147 15.97 5.91 -2.94
C VAL A 147 15.36 7.04 -2.13
N TYR A 148 16.19 7.87 -1.51
CA TYR A 148 15.71 9.00 -0.70
C TYR A 148 14.99 10.06 -1.52
N ILE A 149 15.45 10.35 -2.74
CA ILE A 149 14.81 11.31 -3.62
C ILE A 149 13.43 10.81 -4.06
N ASP A 150 13.31 9.55 -4.46
CA ASP A 150 12.03 8.98 -4.90
C ASP A 150 11.05 8.88 -3.73
N CYS A 151 11.51 8.45 -2.56
CA CYS A 151 10.69 8.41 -1.35
C CYS A 151 10.26 9.83 -0.92
N PHE A 152 11.13 10.83 -1.05
CA PHE A 152 10.75 12.22 -0.81
C PHE A 152 9.62 12.67 -1.73
N PHE A 153 9.75 12.43 -3.04
CA PHE A 153 8.72 12.83 -4.01
C PHE A 153 7.41 12.06 -3.84
N THR A 154 7.45 10.78 -3.48
CA THR A 154 6.21 10.03 -3.18
C THR A 154 5.45 10.61 -2.00
N ILE A 155 6.12 10.86 -0.88
CA ILE A 155 5.46 11.40 0.33
C ILE A 155 4.96 12.82 0.06
N PHE A 156 5.75 13.64 -0.62
CA PHE A 156 5.36 15.00 -1.01
C PHE A 156 4.14 15.00 -1.94
N LEU A 157 4.14 14.17 -2.99
CA LEU A 157 3.02 14.03 -3.91
C LEU A 157 1.78 13.50 -3.20
N CYS A 158 1.92 12.52 -2.29
CA CYS A 158 0.80 12.04 -1.48
C CYS A 158 0.22 13.15 -0.58
N CYS A 159 1.06 14.02 -0.01
CA CYS A 159 0.60 15.18 0.76
C CYS A 159 -0.26 16.11 -0.09
N PHE A 160 0.16 16.40 -1.32
CA PHE A 160 -0.62 17.23 -2.24
C PHE A 160 -1.92 16.54 -2.66
N LEU A 161 -1.85 15.29 -3.12
CA LEU A 161 -3.01 14.56 -3.60
C LEU A 161 -4.05 14.33 -2.50
N MET A 162 -3.65 14.19 -1.23
CA MET A 162 -4.58 14.02 -0.11
C MET A 162 -5.61 15.14 -0.03
N TRP A 163 -5.25 16.38 -0.37
CA TRP A 163 -6.17 17.51 -0.33
C TRP A 163 -7.05 17.63 -1.56
N PHE A 164 -6.57 17.23 -2.74
CA PHE A 164 -7.27 17.48 -4.01
C PHE A 164 -7.96 16.24 -4.61
N PHE A 165 -7.54 15.03 -4.25
CA PHE A 165 -7.94 13.78 -4.93
C PHE A 165 -8.44 12.69 -3.98
N SER A 166 -8.82 13.05 -2.76
CA SER A 166 -9.46 12.14 -1.81
C SER A 166 -10.97 12.23 -1.96
N PHE A 167 -11.55 11.51 -2.93
CA PHE A 167 -13.02 11.50 -3.17
C PHE A 167 -13.74 10.32 -2.51
N SER A 168 -13.02 9.28 -2.12
CA SER A 168 -13.58 8.08 -1.50
C SER A 168 -12.59 7.44 -0.52
N TRP A 169 -13.04 6.45 0.26
CA TRP A 169 -12.20 5.73 1.23
C TRP A 169 -11.05 4.97 0.56
N GLU A 170 -11.24 4.46 -0.66
CA GLU A 170 -10.21 3.76 -1.42
C GLU A 170 -9.05 4.70 -1.77
N TYR A 171 -9.33 5.97 -2.11
CA TYR A 171 -8.30 6.98 -2.36
C TYR A 171 -7.55 7.34 -1.07
N ILE A 172 -8.24 7.55 0.05
CA ILE A 172 -7.59 7.79 1.36
C ILE A 172 -6.62 6.66 1.69
N TRP A 173 -7.12 5.42 1.60
CA TRP A 173 -6.29 4.25 1.88
C TRP A 173 -5.12 4.15 0.91
N CYS A 174 -5.30 4.50 -0.36
CA CYS A 174 -4.21 4.56 -1.34
C CYS A 174 -3.09 5.51 -0.86
N HIS A 175 -3.41 6.75 -0.46
CA HIS A 175 -2.42 7.70 0.07
C HIS A 175 -1.65 7.12 1.26
N ILE A 176 -2.38 6.60 2.25
CA ILE A 176 -1.80 5.98 3.45
C ILE A 176 -0.93 4.77 3.09
N SER A 177 -1.37 3.97 2.13
CA SER A 177 -0.66 2.77 1.70
C SER A 177 0.64 3.11 0.95
N LEU A 178 0.66 4.15 0.11
CA LEU A 178 1.83 4.56 -0.64
C LEU A 178 2.90 5.20 0.26
N THR A 179 2.48 6.08 1.17
CA THR A 179 3.40 6.70 2.13
C THR A 179 4.00 5.67 3.10
N SER A 180 3.22 4.67 3.50
CA SER A 180 3.75 3.55 4.31
C SER A 180 4.76 2.67 3.56
N VAL A 181 4.63 2.46 2.24
CA VAL A 181 5.72 1.79 1.48
C VAL A 181 6.95 2.67 1.41
N ALA A 182 6.81 3.93 1.04
CA ALA A 182 7.94 4.85 0.90
C ALA A 182 8.75 4.94 2.20
N THR A 183 8.05 5.06 3.34
CA THR A 183 8.68 5.09 4.65
C THR A 183 9.31 3.76 5.05
N LEU A 184 8.67 2.62 4.74
CA LEU A 184 9.23 1.30 5.01
C LEU A 184 10.48 1.02 4.15
N VAL A 185 10.49 1.43 2.88
CA VAL A 185 11.68 1.34 2.01
C VAL A 185 12.85 2.12 2.60
N VAL A 186 12.61 3.37 3.04
CA VAL A 186 13.65 4.18 3.70
C VAL A 186 14.13 3.50 4.99
N ALA A 187 13.20 3.02 5.84
CA ALA A 187 13.54 2.36 7.08
C ALA A 187 14.42 1.11 6.85
N CYS A 188 14.17 0.34 5.80
CA CYS A 188 14.98 -0.84 5.48
C CYS A 188 16.44 -0.50 5.17
N PHE A 189 16.73 0.67 4.57
CA PHE A 189 18.11 1.09 4.30
C PHE A 189 18.79 1.79 5.49
N CYS A 190 18.01 2.36 6.41
CA CYS A 190 18.53 3.17 7.51
C CYS A 190 18.60 2.45 8.85
N SER A 191 17.77 1.43 9.07
CA SER A 191 17.58 0.78 10.36
C SER A 191 17.86 -0.72 10.30
N SER A 192 17.94 -1.35 11.48
CA SER A 192 18.12 -2.81 11.55
C SER A 192 16.87 -3.54 11.08
N ILE A 193 17.07 -4.79 10.64
CA ILE A 193 15.99 -5.63 10.15
C ILE A 193 14.90 -5.90 11.20
N GLU A 194 15.29 -5.97 12.48
CA GLU A 194 14.36 -6.15 13.60
C GLU A 194 13.34 -5.01 13.69
N VAL A 195 13.81 -3.76 13.52
CA VAL A 195 12.93 -2.57 13.51
C VAL A 195 12.01 -2.61 12.30
N CYS A 196 12.50 -3.04 11.14
CA CYS A 196 11.70 -3.14 9.92
C CYS A 196 10.59 -4.20 10.05
N PHE A 197 10.90 -5.37 10.60
CA PHE A 197 9.90 -6.40 10.90
C PHE A 197 8.87 -5.91 11.91
N PHE A 198 9.29 -5.18 12.94
CA PHE A 198 8.38 -4.58 13.92
C PHE A 198 7.40 -3.60 13.26
N ILE A 199 7.90 -2.68 12.43
CA ILE A 199 7.08 -1.71 11.68
C ILE A 199 6.08 -2.43 10.78
N TYR A 200 6.55 -3.44 10.01
CA TYR A 200 5.69 -4.21 9.11
C TYR A 200 4.60 -4.99 9.85
N PHE A 201 4.95 -5.71 10.93
CA PHE A 201 4.00 -6.51 11.68
C PHE A 201 2.92 -5.64 12.32
N TYR A 202 3.32 -4.48 12.85
CA TYR A 202 2.36 -3.52 13.39
C TYR A 202 1.45 -2.97 12.30
N TYR A 203 2.00 -2.61 11.13
CA TYR A 203 1.21 -2.21 9.97
C TYR A 203 0.24 -3.30 9.52
N PHE A 204 0.66 -4.57 9.52
CA PHE A 204 -0.17 -5.71 9.14
C PHE A 204 -1.43 -5.82 10.01
N ILE A 205 -1.27 -5.76 11.34
CA ILE A 205 -2.40 -5.80 12.28
C ILE A 205 -3.29 -4.57 12.09
N TRP A 206 -2.70 -3.38 12.10
CA TRP A 206 -3.45 -2.12 11.97
C TRP A 206 -4.25 -2.06 10.66
N ALA A 207 -3.61 -2.41 9.54
CA ALA A 207 -4.22 -2.40 8.22
C ALA A 207 -5.32 -3.46 8.05
N SER A 208 -5.16 -4.63 8.69
CA SER A 208 -6.21 -5.65 8.68
C SER A 208 -7.49 -5.13 9.36
N LEU A 209 -7.35 -4.45 10.51
CA LEU A 209 -8.48 -3.87 11.24
C LEU A 209 -9.10 -2.69 10.48
N SER A 210 -8.30 -1.81 9.88
CA SER A 210 -8.80 -0.67 9.12
C SER A 210 -9.57 -1.10 7.86
N ILE A 211 -9.12 -2.14 7.16
CA ILE A 211 -9.82 -2.63 5.98
C ILE A 211 -11.13 -3.32 6.35
N ILE A 212 -11.18 -4.10 7.43
CA ILE A 212 -12.45 -4.64 7.95
C ILE A 212 -13.40 -3.49 8.27
N TYR A 213 -12.90 -2.42 8.90
CA TYR A 213 -13.69 -1.22 9.15
C TYR A 213 -14.22 -0.59 7.85
N PHE A 214 -13.39 -0.41 6.82
CA PHE A 214 -13.83 0.16 5.54
C PHE A 214 -14.83 -0.72 4.79
N VAL A 215 -14.74 -2.04 4.89
CA VAL A 215 -15.75 -2.96 4.34
C VAL A 215 -17.11 -2.70 4.99
N ILE A 216 -17.15 -2.50 6.30
CA ILE A 216 -18.39 -2.21 7.03
C ILE A 216 -18.91 -0.82 6.63
N VAL A 217 -18.05 0.20 6.65
CA VAL A 217 -18.43 1.58 6.35
C VAL A 217 -18.91 1.74 4.90
N SER A 218 -18.23 1.13 3.93
CA SER A 218 -18.66 1.22 2.52
C SER A 218 -20.05 0.61 2.28
N SER A 219 -20.50 -0.29 3.16
CA SER A 219 -21.85 -0.86 3.10
C SER A 219 -22.92 -0.03 3.83
N SER A 220 -22.51 0.88 4.72
CA SER A 220 -23.40 1.70 5.55
C SER A 220 -23.26 3.19 5.17
N SER A 221 -24.34 3.83 4.73
CA SER A 221 -24.32 5.25 4.33
C SER A 221 -23.98 6.22 5.48
N ASP A 222 -24.15 5.80 6.73
CA ASP A 222 -24.08 6.68 7.91
C ASP A 222 -22.97 6.24 8.87
N LEU A 223 -22.06 7.16 9.20
CA LEU A 223 -20.95 6.98 10.14
C LEU A 223 -21.36 7.17 11.62
N LYS A 224 -22.62 6.87 11.97
CA LYS A 224 -23.16 7.22 13.29
C LYS A 224 -22.94 6.15 14.35
N GLY A 225 -22.77 6.59 15.60
CA GLY A 225 -22.73 5.72 16.77
C GLY A 225 -21.37 5.07 17.03
N TYR A 226 -21.34 3.75 17.20
CA TYR A 226 -20.14 3.00 17.58
C TYR A 226 -19.03 3.05 16.52
N LEU A 227 -19.39 3.14 15.23
CA LEU A 227 -18.44 3.22 14.11
C LEU A 227 -17.53 4.46 14.21
N PHE A 228 -18.03 5.58 14.74
CA PHE A 228 -17.24 6.78 14.98
C PHE A 228 -16.11 6.55 16.00
N TRP A 229 -16.38 5.83 17.09
CA TRP A 229 -15.34 5.52 18.08
C TRP A 229 -14.28 4.58 17.51
N VAL A 230 -14.70 3.62 16.67
CA VAL A 230 -13.78 2.74 15.94
C VAL A 230 -12.93 3.53 14.95
N PHE A 231 -13.51 4.51 14.24
CA PHE A 231 -12.77 5.45 13.39
C PHE A 231 -11.69 6.21 14.18
N CYS A 232 -12.06 6.79 15.32
CA CYS A 232 -11.14 7.53 16.18
C CYS A 232 -10.00 6.66 16.72
N PHE A 233 -10.25 5.38 16.95
CA PHE A 233 -9.25 4.44 17.44
C PHE A 233 -8.33 3.90 16.34
N LEU A 234 -8.87 3.66 15.14
CA LEU A 234 -8.16 3.05 14.03
C LEU A 234 -7.45 4.07 13.12
N LEU A 235 -7.95 5.29 12.93
CA LEU A 235 -7.42 6.20 11.90
C LEU A 235 -6.87 7.51 12.48
N LEU A 236 -7.48 8.02 13.55
CA LEU A 236 -6.99 9.23 14.22
C LEU A 236 -5.86 8.91 15.20
N VAL A 237 -4.86 9.78 15.23
CA VAL A 237 -3.78 9.75 16.22
C VAL A 237 -4.32 10.33 17.52
N THR A 238 -4.85 9.44 18.36
CA THR A 238 -5.18 9.68 19.78
C THR A 238 -4.18 8.93 20.67
N PRO A 239 -3.98 9.28 21.95
CA PRO A 239 -2.92 8.72 22.79
C PRO A 239 -2.92 7.18 22.91
N VAL A 240 -4.06 6.52 22.69
CA VAL A 240 -4.21 5.05 22.78
C VAL A 240 -4.44 4.40 21.40
N SER A 241 -4.49 5.19 20.34
CA SER A 241 -4.81 4.72 19.00
C SER A 241 -3.72 3.88 18.34
N PHE A 242 -4.12 2.99 17.43
CA PHE A 242 -3.18 2.19 16.66
C PHE A 242 -2.23 3.03 15.78
N PRO A 243 -2.68 4.05 15.03
CA PRO A 243 -1.83 4.87 14.17
C PRO A 243 -0.69 5.58 14.90
N LEU A 244 -0.86 5.92 16.18
CA LEU A 244 0.17 6.60 16.96
C LEU A 244 1.42 5.73 17.08
N PHE A 245 1.27 4.49 17.54
CA PHE A 245 2.40 3.58 17.69
C PHE A 245 3.04 3.24 16.34
N TYR A 246 2.24 3.11 15.28
CA TYR A 246 2.77 2.96 13.92
C TYR A 246 3.66 4.16 13.54
N LYS A 247 3.16 5.39 13.64
CA LYS A 247 3.92 6.59 13.27
C LYS A 247 5.16 6.81 14.12
N LEU A 248 5.09 6.49 15.42
CA LEU A 248 6.27 6.52 16.29
C LEU A 248 7.32 5.48 15.87
N SER A 249 6.90 4.24 15.59
CA SER A 249 7.81 3.19 15.11
C SER A 249 8.50 3.57 13.79
N VAL A 250 7.74 4.12 12.85
CA VAL A 250 8.26 4.63 11.57
C VAL A 250 9.22 5.80 11.79
N SER A 251 8.89 6.72 12.70
CA SER A 251 9.78 7.84 13.01
C SER A 251 11.13 7.35 13.50
N LEU A 252 11.16 6.36 14.40
CA LEU A 252 12.39 5.72 14.89
C LEU A 252 13.19 5.05 13.77
N GLY A 253 12.51 4.36 12.84
CA GLY A 253 13.16 3.72 11.69
C GLY A 253 13.81 4.71 10.72
N ILE A 254 13.28 5.92 10.61
CA ILE A 254 13.70 6.94 9.62
C ILE A 254 14.65 7.98 10.22
N LEU A 255 14.87 8.00 11.54
CA LEU A 255 15.72 9.00 12.23
C LEU A 255 17.11 9.18 11.59
N TYR A 256 17.72 8.10 11.12
CA TYR A 256 19.08 8.10 10.54
C TYR A 256 19.11 8.33 9.03
N SER A 257 17.99 8.69 8.39
CA SER A 257 17.90 8.89 6.94
C SER A 257 18.43 10.27 6.50
N SER A 258 17.54 11.23 6.24
CA SER A 258 17.88 12.61 5.92
C SER A 258 16.87 13.56 6.56
N VAL A 259 17.32 14.77 6.91
CA VAL A 259 16.45 15.81 7.48
C VAL A 259 15.30 16.16 6.53
N TYR A 260 15.54 16.16 5.21
CA TYR A 260 14.51 16.45 4.21
C TYR A 260 13.38 15.43 4.22
N LEU A 261 13.68 14.13 4.33
CA LEU A 261 12.68 13.07 4.43
C LEU A 261 11.86 13.19 5.71
N LEU A 262 12.52 13.45 6.85
CA LEU A 262 11.85 13.66 8.12
C LEU A 262 10.89 14.85 8.08
N LEU A 263 11.31 15.99 7.48
CA LEU A 263 10.45 17.17 7.35
C LEU A 263 9.21 16.89 6.50
N VAL A 264 9.37 16.26 5.34
CA VAL A 264 8.23 15.92 4.47
C VAL A 264 7.32 14.89 5.12
N TRP A 265 7.87 13.93 5.87
CA TRP A 265 7.09 12.98 6.64
C TRP A 265 6.25 13.65 7.74
N ILE A 266 6.81 14.65 8.45
CA ILE A 266 6.08 15.44 9.45
C ILE A 266 4.94 16.21 8.79
N ILE A 267 5.21 16.90 7.67
CA ILE A 267 4.20 17.66 6.92
C ILE A 267 3.07 16.73 6.45
N TYR A 268 3.42 15.56 5.88
CA TYR A 268 2.44 14.57 5.46
C TYR A 268 1.61 14.06 6.64
N SER A 269 2.27 13.63 7.72
CA SER A 269 1.60 13.07 8.90
C SER A 269 0.63 14.06 9.53
N PHE A 270 0.97 15.34 9.56
CA PHE A 270 0.09 16.41 10.03
C PHE A 270 -1.08 16.63 9.06
N SER A 271 -0.80 16.70 7.75
CA SER A 271 -1.83 16.90 6.72
C SER A 271 -2.87 15.78 6.69
N GLU A 272 -2.44 14.53 6.81
CA GLU A 272 -3.30 13.34 6.84
C GLU A 272 -4.24 13.39 8.04
N GLN A 273 -3.71 13.74 9.21
CA GLN A 273 -4.51 13.79 10.44
C GLN A 273 -5.49 14.96 10.44
N LEU A 274 -5.09 16.14 9.96
CA LEU A 274 -6.02 17.25 9.77
C LEU A 274 -7.17 16.88 8.83
N PHE A 275 -6.87 16.17 7.74
CA PHE A 275 -7.88 15.72 6.80
C PHE A 275 -8.85 14.71 7.44
N LEU A 276 -8.34 13.74 8.18
CA LEU A 276 -9.16 12.76 8.90
C LEU A 276 -10.01 13.39 10.01
N TYR A 277 -9.47 14.36 10.76
CA TYR A 277 -10.24 15.11 11.76
C TYR A 277 -11.39 15.89 11.12
N LYS A 278 -11.13 16.52 9.95
CA LYS A 278 -12.16 17.21 9.19
C LYS A 278 -13.26 16.26 8.70
N LEU A 279 -12.90 15.05 8.28
CA LEU A 279 -13.89 14.03 7.90
C LEU A 279 -14.75 13.57 9.09
N ALA A 280 -14.15 13.50 10.28
CA ALA A 280 -14.81 13.05 11.50
C ALA A 280 -15.92 14.00 11.98
N SER A 281 -15.81 15.30 11.71
CA SER A 281 -16.69 16.33 12.30
C SER A 281 -18.09 16.50 11.66
N GLU A 282 -18.46 15.68 10.66
CA GLU A 282 -19.74 15.67 9.91
C GLU A 282 -20.35 17.03 9.44
N TYR A 283 -20.40 17.22 8.11
CA TYR A 283 -21.59 17.67 7.36
C TYR A 283 -22.22 19.09 7.42
N PHE A 284 -21.61 20.16 7.96
CA PHE A 284 -22.24 21.50 7.76
C PHE A 284 -21.38 22.69 7.34
N TYR A 285 -20.06 22.63 7.41
CA TYR A 285 -19.23 23.75 6.93
C TYR A 285 -17.85 23.24 6.54
N VAL A 286 -17.62 22.92 5.27
CA VAL A 286 -16.55 23.55 4.48
C VAL A 286 -16.79 23.15 3.02
N ASN A 287 -17.12 24.13 2.17
CA ASN A 287 -16.92 24.04 0.71
C ASN A 287 -15.46 23.66 0.43
N VAL A 288 -15.17 22.38 0.26
CA VAL A 288 -13.87 21.91 -0.22
C VAL A 288 -14.11 21.11 -1.48
N PHE A 289 -13.16 21.23 -2.42
CA PHE A 289 -13.16 20.61 -3.74
C PHE A 289 -13.49 19.12 -3.77
N ASN A 290 -13.36 18.41 -2.65
CA ASN A 290 -13.68 17.00 -2.57
C ASN A 290 -15.14 16.87 -2.17
N ASN A 291 -16.00 16.77 -3.19
CA ASN A 291 -17.41 16.44 -3.03
C ASN A 291 -17.51 14.98 -2.59
N TRP A 292 -17.49 14.75 -1.27
CA TRP A 292 -17.83 13.45 -0.66
C TRP A 292 -19.34 13.18 -0.69
N VAL A 293 -20.12 14.10 -1.27
CA VAL A 293 -21.60 14.10 -1.42
C VAL A 293 -21.96 14.43 -2.85
#